data_AF-A0A6G0Y888-F1
#
_entry.id   AF-A0A6G0Y888-F1
#
_cell.length_a   1.000
_cell.length_b   1.000
_cell.length_c   1.000
_cell.angle_alpha   90.00
_cell.angle_beta   90.00
_cell.angle_gamma   90.00
#
_symmetry.space_group_name_H-M   'P 1'
#
loop_
_entity.id
_entity.type
_entity.pdbx_description
1 polymer ?
#
loop_
_entity_poly.entity_id
_entity_poly.type
_entity_poly.pdbx_seq_one_letter_code
_entity_poly.pdbx_strand_id
1 'polypeptide(L)'
;MTHESIVKVISIETEEFFCYTVFSRLGQVGIYDGHLNLLREYVIQLSQCPDDLVRATRRRRNIWINDAIYLPDAQFITIAASDGSIHFVDTVCLVHVPTFCITGLKTTPTCLEYCPGSSSLLFIGDDNGSIARMEFLQPKRSLFKRDPTNKVDTYLWKD
;
A
#
# COMPACT_ATOMS: atom_id res chain seq x y z
N MET A 1 8.30 19.11 -15.27
CA MET A 1 7.91 18.24 -14.15
C MET A 1 6.53 18.66 -13.69
N THR A 2 5.55 17.77 -13.76
CA THR A 2 4.23 18.01 -13.17
C THR A 2 4.38 18.04 -11.67
N HIS A 3 4.03 19.15 -11.03
CA HIS A 3 4.00 19.25 -9.57
C HIS A 3 2.90 18.34 -9.03
N GLU A 4 3.29 17.36 -8.23
CA GLU A 4 2.39 16.39 -7.64
C GLU A 4 2.43 16.51 -6.12
N SER A 5 1.27 16.49 -5.47
CA SER A 5 1.21 16.61 -4.02
C SER A 5 1.73 15.34 -3.34
N ILE A 6 2.63 15.51 -2.37
CA ILE A 6 2.99 14.44 -1.44
C ILE A 6 1.76 14.12 -0.57
N VAL A 7 1.42 12.84 -0.48
CA VAL A 7 0.35 12.31 0.37
C VAL A 7 0.90 11.83 1.70
N LYS A 8 2.06 11.15 1.67
CA LYS A 8 2.67 10.60 2.88
C LYS A 8 4.19 10.67 2.83
N VAL A 9 4.78 10.90 4.00
CA VAL A 9 6.18 10.61 4.31
C VAL A 9 6.17 9.55 5.40
N ILE A 10 6.84 8.42 5.16
CA ILE A 10 6.86 7.25 6.03
C ILE A 10 8.32 6.99 6.44
N SER A 11 8.61 6.95 7.74
CA SER A 11 9.88 6.43 8.24
C SER A 11 9.82 4.91 8.30
N ILE A 12 10.73 4.26 7.61
CA ILE A 12 10.95 2.81 7.70
C ILE A 12 12.22 2.62 8.52
N GLU A 13 12.08 1.99 9.68
CA GLU A 13 13.17 1.70 10.58
C GLU A 13 13.14 0.22 10.93
N THR A 14 14.26 -0.45 10.68
CA THR A 14 14.51 -1.83 11.08
C THR A 14 15.82 -1.87 11.87
N GLU A 15 16.17 -3.03 12.42
CA GLU A 15 17.47 -3.22 13.06
C GLU A 15 18.64 -3.05 12.08
N GLU A 16 18.41 -3.23 10.77
CA GLU A 16 19.45 -3.26 9.74
C GLU A 16 19.56 -1.94 8.95
N PHE A 17 18.46 -1.20 8.80
CA PHE A 17 18.46 0.03 8.00
C PHE A 17 17.34 1.01 8.39
N PHE A 18 17.55 2.26 7.96
CA PHE A 18 16.61 3.36 8.09
C PHE A 18 16.47 4.11 6.76
N CYS A 19 15.25 4.46 6.38
CA CYS A 19 14.97 5.37 5.27
C CYS A 19 13.63 6.11 5.42
N TYR A 20 13.48 7.23 4.72
CA TYR A 20 12.20 7.87 4.48
C TYR A 20 11.66 7.45 3.12
N THR A 21 10.41 7.00 3.07
CA THR A 21 9.68 6.76 1.84
C THR A 21 8.60 7.83 1.67
N VAL A 22 8.64 8.53 0.55
CA VAL A 22 7.71 9.59 0.19
C VAL A 22 6.80 9.09 -0.90
N PHE A 23 5.48 9.16 -0.67
CA PHE A 23 4.45 8.84 -1.66
C PHE A 23 3.76 10.11 -2.12
N SER A 24 3.69 10.28 -3.43
CA SER A 24 2.87 11.30 -4.09
C SER A 24 1.51 10.74 -4.51
N ARG A 25 0.57 11.62 -4.83
CA ARG A 25 -0.85 11.28 -5.06
C ARG A 25 -1.09 10.25 -6.17
N LEU A 26 -0.40 10.33 -7.29
CA LEU A 26 -0.42 9.47 -8.46
C LEU A 26 0.63 8.34 -8.41
N GLY A 27 1.32 8.18 -7.27
CA GLY A 27 2.17 7.02 -7.01
C GLY A 27 3.64 7.17 -7.39
N GLN A 28 4.17 8.38 -7.59
CA GLN A 28 5.64 8.54 -7.55
C GLN A 28 6.13 8.28 -6.13
N VAL A 29 7.18 7.49 -6.02
CA VAL A 29 7.82 7.08 -4.77
C VAL A 29 9.26 7.55 -4.78
N GLY A 30 9.64 8.30 -3.76
CA GLY A 30 11.03 8.67 -3.49
C GLY A 30 11.49 8.05 -2.18
N ILE A 31 12.70 7.47 -2.17
CA ILE A 31 13.33 6.91 -0.98
C ILE A 31 14.55 7.75 -0.65
N TYR A 32 14.64 8.17 0.60
CA TYR A 32 15.67 9.07 1.11
C TYR A 32 16.36 8.47 2.33
N ASP A 33 17.65 8.76 2.50
CA ASP A 33 18.37 8.43 3.74
C ASP A 33 18.00 9.39 4.90
N GLY A 34 18.62 9.20 6.07
CA GLY A 34 18.43 10.08 7.23
C GLY A 34 18.99 11.49 7.08
N HIS A 35 19.76 11.76 6.03
CA HIS A 35 20.22 13.10 5.66
C HIS A 35 19.37 13.72 4.54
N LEU A 36 18.27 13.07 4.16
CA LEU A 36 17.36 13.47 3.09
C LEU A 36 18.01 13.47 1.68
N ASN A 37 19.06 12.66 1.48
CA ASN A 37 19.57 12.40 0.13
C ASN A 37 18.67 11.39 -0.57
N LEU A 38 18.30 11.67 -1.83
CA LEU A 38 17.52 10.74 -2.65
C LEU A 38 18.36 9.51 -3.01
N LEU A 39 17.96 8.35 -2.50
CA LEU A 39 18.57 7.05 -2.79
C LEU A 39 17.96 6.41 -4.03
N ARG A 40 16.64 6.57 -4.21
CA ARG A 40 15.90 5.97 -5.32
C ARG A 40 14.58 6.67 -5.60
N GLU A 41 14.18 6.64 -6.86
CA GLU A 41 12.88 7.11 -7.33
C GLU A 41 12.26 6.08 -8.28
N TYR A 42 10.95 5.83 -8.16
CA TYR A 42 10.19 4.98 -9.08
C TYR A 42 8.69 5.30 -8.99
N VAL A 43 7.89 4.71 -9.86
CA VAL A 43 6.42 4.82 -9.83
C VAL A 43 5.82 3.49 -9.40
N ILE A 44 5.01 3.50 -8.35
CA ILE A 44 4.27 2.29 -7.95
C ILE A 44 3.08 2.08 -8.89
N GLN A 45 2.95 0.87 -9.42
CA GLN A 45 1.79 0.49 -10.21
C GLN A 45 0.70 -0.01 -9.27
N LEU A 46 -0.29 0.84 -9.04
CA LEU A 46 -1.57 0.45 -8.44
C LEU A 46 -2.38 -0.26 -9.54
N SER A 47 -2.07 -1.54 -9.73
CA SER A 47 -2.63 -2.34 -10.83
C SER A 47 -4.14 -2.47 -10.72
N GLN A 48 -4.82 -2.31 -11.86
CA GLN A 48 -6.15 -2.87 -12.07
C GLN A 48 -6.02 -4.38 -12.29
N CYS A 49 -7.00 -5.13 -11.81
CA CYS A 49 -7.11 -6.58 -11.96
C CYS A 49 -6.84 -7.00 -13.44
N PRO A 50 -6.02 -8.03 -13.70
CA PRO A 50 -5.72 -8.49 -15.07
C PRO A 50 -6.97 -8.87 -15.89
N ASP A 51 -8.05 -9.27 -15.23
CA ASP A 51 -9.29 -9.74 -15.88
C ASP A 51 -10.22 -8.61 -16.34
N ASP A 52 -9.88 -7.34 -16.09
CA ASP A 52 -10.72 -6.20 -16.47
C ASP A 52 -10.40 -5.67 -17.89
N LEU A 53 -10.24 -6.58 -18.86
CA LEU A 53 -10.00 -6.26 -20.28
C LEU A 53 -11.09 -5.34 -20.89
N VAL A 54 -12.30 -5.38 -20.34
CA VAL A 54 -13.41 -4.50 -20.76
C VAL A 54 -13.23 -3.06 -20.27
N ARG A 55 -12.49 -2.85 -19.17
CA ARG A 55 -12.16 -1.50 -18.64
C ARG A 55 -10.83 -0.96 -19.15
N ALA A 56 -9.92 -1.81 -19.61
CA ALA A 56 -8.64 -1.41 -20.20
C ALA A 56 -8.77 -0.47 -21.41
N THR A 57 -9.91 -0.48 -22.11
CA THR A 57 -10.20 0.38 -23.28
C THR A 57 -10.90 1.70 -22.94
N ARG A 58 -11.42 1.87 -21.72
CA ARG A 58 -12.08 3.11 -21.26
C ARG A 58 -11.20 3.84 -20.26
N ARG A 59 -10.30 4.70 -20.78
CA ARG A 59 -9.46 5.68 -20.05
C ARG A 59 -8.80 5.11 -18.79
N ARG A 60 -7.47 4.96 -18.76
CA ARG A 60 -6.70 4.82 -17.51
C ARG A 60 -7.33 5.70 -16.42
N ARG A 61 -8.12 5.10 -15.53
CA ARG A 61 -8.66 5.84 -14.38
C ARG A 61 -7.43 6.18 -13.58
N ASN A 62 -7.17 7.46 -13.37
CA ASN A 62 -6.09 7.91 -12.51
C ASN A 62 -6.44 7.46 -11.09
N ILE A 63 -6.01 6.26 -10.71
CA ILE A 63 -6.07 5.79 -9.33
C ILE A 63 -5.05 6.62 -8.56
N TRP A 64 -5.49 7.24 -7.47
CA TRP A 64 -4.61 7.99 -6.58
C TRP A 64 -4.54 7.35 -5.20
N ILE A 65 -3.43 7.61 -4.53
CA ILE A 65 -3.19 7.25 -3.13
C ILE A 65 -3.95 8.24 -2.26
N ASN A 66 -4.77 7.72 -1.34
CA ASN A 66 -5.42 8.50 -0.29
C ASN A 66 -4.58 8.51 0.99
N ASP A 67 -4.00 7.36 1.36
CA ASP A 67 -3.10 7.24 2.51
C ASP A 67 -2.15 6.05 2.34
N ALA A 68 -1.05 6.05 3.09
CA ALA A 68 -0.12 4.94 3.17
C ALA A 68 0.53 4.85 4.56
N ILE A 69 0.79 3.66 5.07
CA ILE A 69 1.44 3.45 6.38
C ILE A 69 2.38 2.24 6.36
N TYR A 70 3.36 2.23 7.27
CA TYR A 70 4.29 1.11 7.44
C TYR A 70 3.80 0.13 8.52
N LEU A 71 3.94 -1.17 8.26
CA LEU A 71 3.62 -2.28 9.15
C LEU A 71 4.95 -2.88 9.65
N PRO A 72 5.48 -2.44 10.80
CA PRO A 72 6.86 -2.73 11.20
C PRO A 72 7.16 -4.20 11.50
N ASP A 73 6.16 -4.96 11.95
CA ASP A 73 6.30 -6.38 12.23
C ASP A 73 6.13 -7.28 11.00
N ALA A 74 5.56 -6.76 9.90
CA ALA A 74 5.41 -7.48 8.65
C ALA A 74 6.43 -7.01 7.58
N GLN A 75 7.03 -5.83 7.75
CA GLN A 75 7.87 -5.16 6.75
C GLN A 75 7.13 -4.89 5.42
N PHE A 76 5.91 -4.37 5.56
CA PHE A 76 5.08 -3.95 4.43
C PHE A 76 4.70 -2.48 4.56
N ILE A 77 4.54 -1.80 3.43
CA ILE A 77 3.73 -0.59 3.35
C ILE A 77 2.34 -0.98 2.86
N THR A 78 1.32 -0.51 3.55
CA THR A 78 -0.07 -0.59 3.10
C THR A 78 -0.49 0.74 2.49
N ILE A 79 -1.18 0.71 1.36
CA ILE A 79 -1.63 1.88 0.59
C ILE A 79 -3.14 1.79 0.39
N ALA A 80 -3.86 2.84 0.79
CA ALA A 80 -5.27 3.04 0.49
C ALA A 80 -5.42 3.81 -0.82
N ALA A 81 -6.15 3.26 -1.77
CA ALA A 81 -6.32 3.83 -3.10
C ALA A 81 -7.75 4.31 -3.36
N SER A 82 -7.87 5.25 -4.29
CA SER A 82 -9.12 5.95 -4.63
C SER A 82 -10.18 5.09 -5.31
N ASP A 83 -9.85 3.88 -5.72
CA ASP A 83 -10.74 2.95 -6.39
C ASP A 83 -11.32 1.89 -5.44
N GLY A 84 -11.16 2.07 -4.13
CA GLY A 84 -11.66 1.12 -3.14
C GLY A 84 -10.76 -0.10 -2.99
N SER A 85 -9.46 0.04 -3.30
CA SER A 85 -8.47 -1.02 -3.10
C SER A 85 -7.46 -0.68 -2.00
N ILE A 86 -6.91 -1.74 -1.39
CA ILE A 86 -5.82 -1.68 -0.41
C ILE A 86 -4.66 -2.50 -0.95
N HIS A 87 -3.51 -1.88 -1.16
CA HIS A 87 -2.31 -2.54 -1.64
C HIS A 87 -1.32 -2.78 -0.50
N PHE A 88 -0.62 -3.91 -0.56
CA PHE A 88 0.48 -4.24 0.35
C PHE A 88 1.75 -4.43 -0.46
N VAL A 89 2.78 -3.66 -0.10
CA VAL A 89 4.02 -3.54 -0.83
C VAL A 89 5.17 -3.92 0.10
N ASP A 90 5.94 -4.94 -0.30
CA ASP A 90 7.06 -5.45 0.46
C ASP A 90 8.20 -4.42 0.49
N THR A 91 8.79 -4.19 1.67
CA THR A 91 9.82 -3.16 1.88
C THR A 91 11.23 -3.70 2.08
N VAL A 92 11.48 -4.98 1.80
CA VAL A 92 12.81 -5.60 2.02
C VAL A 92 13.86 -4.98 1.10
N CYS A 93 13.45 -4.53 -0.09
CA CYS A 93 14.31 -3.90 -1.08
C CYS A 93 14.05 -2.39 -1.20
N LEU A 94 15.06 -1.63 -1.63
CA LEU A 94 14.92 -0.20 -2.00
C LEU A 94 13.96 0.06 -3.18
N VAL A 95 13.45 -0.97 -3.85
CA VAL A 95 12.31 -0.84 -4.76
C VAL A 95 11.22 -1.70 -4.18
N HIS A 96 10.20 -1.07 -3.59
CA HIS A 96 9.14 -1.82 -2.93
C HIS A 96 8.35 -2.63 -3.95
N VAL A 97 8.05 -3.88 -3.60
CA VAL A 97 7.44 -4.86 -4.49
C VAL A 97 5.97 -5.04 -4.14
N PRO A 98 5.02 -4.65 -5.01
CA PRO A 98 3.61 -4.97 -4.80
C PRO A 98 3.43 -6.47 -4.64
N THR A 99 2.79 -6.91 -3.56
CA THR A 99 2.69 -8.33 -3.21
C THR A 99 1.25 -8.76 -3.02
N PHE A 100 0.44 -7.96 -2.33
CA PHE A 100 -0.96 -8.25 -2.14
C PHE A 100 -1.82 -7.06 -2.55
N CYS A 101 -3.03 -7.34 -3.04
CA CYS A 101 -4.05 -6.34 -3.33
C CYS A 101 -5.40 -6.84 -2.81
N ILE A 102 -6.11 -6.01 -2.06
CA ILE A 102 -7.50 -6.26 -1.67
C ILE A 102 -8.37 -5.31 -2.48
N THR A 103 -9.38 -5.85 -3.13
CA THR A 103 -10.33 -5.09 -3.95
C THR A 103 -11.75 -5.33 -3.46
N GLY A 104 -12.70 -4.54 -3.96
CA GLY A 104 -14.12 -4.73 -3.69
C GLY A 104 -14.62 -4.10 -2.39
N LEU A 105 -13.86 -3.18 -1.77
CA LEU A 105 -14.44 -2.33 -0.74
C LEU A 105 -15.59 -1.52 -1.36
N LYS A 106 -16.72 -1.42 -0.65
CA LYS A 106 -17.90 -0.66 -1.11
C LYS A 106 -17.71 0.84 -1.05
N THR A 107 -16.77 1.29 -0.24
CA THR A 107 -16.45 2.69 0.07
C THR A 107 -14.98 2.96 -0.21
N THR A 108 -14.62 4.25 -0.34
CA THR A 108 -13.25 4.63 -0.63
C THR A 108 -12.45 4.71 0.67
N PRO A 109 -11.37 3.92 0.86
CA PRO A 109 -10.53 4.05 2.04
C PRO A 109 -9.78 5.38 1.99
N THR A 110 -9.90 6.19 3.04
CA THR A 110 -9.35 7.55 3.10
C THR A 110 -8.22 7.71 4.11
N CYS A 111 -8.18 6.87 5.14
CA CYS A 111 -7.12 6.87 6.14
C CYS A 111 -6.85 5.47 6.69
N LEU A 112 -5.61 5.24 7.11
CA LEU A 112 -5.13 3.98 7.66
C LEU A 112 -4.43 4.23 8.99
N GLU A 113 -4.58 3.27 9.92
CA GLU A 113 -3.81 3.23 11.17
C GLU A 113 -3.43 1.78 11.48
N TYR A 114 -2.22 1.55 12.01
CA TYR A 114 -1.72 0.21 12.31
C TYR A 114 -1.23 0.10 13.75
N CYS A 115 -1.72 -0.92 14.45
CA CYS A 115 -1.33 -1.22 15.82
C CYS A 115 -0.64 -2.59 15.87
N PRO A 116 0.70 -2.64 15.93
CA PRO A 116 1.43 -3.90 16.08
C PRO A 116 1.21 -4.50 17.47
N GLY A 117 1.06 -5.83 17.55
CA GLY A 117 0.75 -6.52 18.81
C GLY A 117 0.97 -8.03 18.74
N SER A 118 0.37 -8.77 19.68
CA SER A 118 0.34 -10.25 19.64
C SER A 118 -0.46 -10.75 18.44
N SER A 119 -1.58 -10.08 18.16
CA SER A 119 -2.16 -9.95 16.83
C SER A 119 -2.12 -8.47 16.47
N SER A 120 -1.84 -8.18 15.22
CA SER A 120 -1.68 -6.81 14.76
C SER A 120 -2.92 -6.36 14.02
N LEU A 121 -3.33 -5.11 14.23
CA LEU A 121 -4.59 -4.59 13.72
C LEU A 121 -4.32 -3.49 12.70
N LEU A 122 -4.94 -3.60 11.52
CA LEU A 122 -5.05 -2.54 10.54
C LEU A 122 -6.45 -1.95 10.58
N PHE A 123 -6.56 -0.66 10.84
CA PHE A 123 -7.81 0.09 10.77
C PHE A 123 -7.88 0.84 9.45
N ILE A 124 -9.08 0.86 8.87
CA ILE A 124 -9.37 1.46 7.56
C ILE A 124 -10.58 2.36 7.75
N GLY A 125 -10.38 3.66 7.71
CA GLY A 125 -11.45 4.65 7.67
C GLY A 125 -11.85 4.97 6.24
N ASP A 126 -13.13 5.20 5.99
CA ASP A 126 -13.66 5.49 4.65
C ASP A 126 -14.33 6.85 4.51
N ASP A 127 -14.68 7.19 3.28
CA ASP A 127 -15.36 8.45 2.90
C ASP A 127 -16.80 8.58 3.40
N ASN A 128 -17.40 7.51 3.93
CA ASN A 128 -18.69 7.52 4.60
C ASN A 128 -18.56 7.70 6.13
N GLY A 129 -17.35 7.84 6.65
CA GLY A 129 -17.08 7.93 8.09
C GLY A 129 -17.21 6.60 8.82
N SER A 130 -17.20 5.47 8.10
CA SER A 130 -17.17 4.13 8.69
C SER A 130 -15.73 3.65 8.91
N ILE A 131 -15.57 2.67 9.79
CA ILE A 131 -14.27 2.05 10.09
C ILE A 131 -14.39 0.53 9.93
N ALA A 132 -13.50 -0.04 9.11
CA ALA A 132 -13.25 -1.48 9.05
C ALA A 132 -11.93 -1.81 9.75
N ARG A 133 -11.74 -3.08 10.12
CA ARG A 133 -10.47 -3.57 10.65
C ARG A 133 -10.07 -4.92 10.07
N MET A 134 -8.78 -5.14 9.90
CA MET A 134 -8.19 -6.45 9.63
C MET A 134 -7.30 -6.85 10.81
N GLU A 135 -7.39 -8.12 11.22
CA GLU A 135 -6.53 -8.70 12.24
C GLU A 135 -5.53 -9.66 11.60
N PHE A 136 -4.25 -9.42 11.81
CA PHE A 136 -3.17 -10.29 11.38
C PHE A 136 -2.70 -11.13 12.57
N LEU A 137 -2.95 -12.44 12.48
CA LEU A 137 -2.58 -13.38 13.54
C LEU A 137 -1.08 -13.69 13.56
N GLN A 138 -0.40 -13.62 12.41
CA GLN A 138 1.02 -13.96 12.26
C GLN A 138 1.74 -13.03 11.27
N PRO A 139 1.73 -11.69 11.47
CA PRO A 139 2.25 -10.70 10.51
C PRO A 139 3.73 -10.91 10.17
N LYS A 140 4.54 -11.34 11.15
CA LYS A 140 5.97 -11.68 10.97
C LYS A 140 6.21 -12.87 10.03
N ARG A 141 5.21 -13.74 9.84
CA ARG A 141 5.31 -14.93 8.99
C ARG A 141 4.73 -14.67 7.61
N SER A 142 3.51 -14.14 7.56
CA SER A 142 2.86 -13.66 6.34
C SER A 142 1.58 -12.91 6.68
N LEU A 143 1.28 -11.86 5.92
CA LEU A 143 -0.02 -11.18 5.98
C LEU A 143 -1.14 -12.03 5.36
N PHE A 144 -0.85 -12.67 4.21
CA PHE A 144 -1.81 -13.49 3.47
C PHE A 144 -1.14 -14.75 2.90
N LYS A 145 -1.95 -15.71 2.41
CA LYS A 145 -1.43 -16.92 1.76
C LYS A 145 -0.97 -16.60 0.34
N ARG A 146 0.34 -16.71 0.07
CA ARG A 146 0.94 -16.40 -1.22
C ARG A 146 0.79 -17.52 -2.25
N ASP A 147 0.51 -17.19 -3.50
CA ASP A 147 0.67 -18.06 -4.66
C ASP A 147 1.99 -17.70 -5.39
N PRO A 148 2.97 -18.61 -5.50
CA PRO A 148 4.27 -18.30 -6.10
C PRO A 148 4.19 -18.03 -7.61
N THR A 149 3.08 -18.36 -8.27
CA THR A 149 2.88 -18.09 -9.70
C THR A 149 2.41 -16.66 -9.96
N ASN A 150 1.83 -16.01 -8.95
CA ASN A 150 1.32 -14.64 -9.06
C ASN A 150 2.41 -13.61 -8.76
N LYS A 151 2.46 -12.55 -9.56
CA LYS A 151 3.27 -11.37 -9.24
C LYS A 151 2.68 -10.60 -8.06
N VAL A 152 1.35 -10.49 -8.04
CA VAL A 152 0.56 -9.86 -6.98
C VAL A 152 -0.66 -10.75 -6.72
N ASP A 153 -0.83 -11.20 -5.49
CA ASP A 153 -2.02 -11.95 -5.10
C ASP A 153 -3.18 -10.98 -4.81
N THR A 154 -4.33 -11.23 -5.45
CA THR A 154 -5.51 -10.37 -5.32
C THR A 154 -6.60 -11.08 -4.52
N TYR A 155 -7.13 -10.40 -3.51
CA TYR A 155 -8.25 -10.87 -2.69
C TYR A 155 -9.45 -9.94 -2.86
N LEU A 156 -10.64 -10.52 -2.71
CA LEU A 156 -11.89 -9.79 -2.70
C LEU A 156 -12.34 -9.59 -1.25
N TRP A 157 -12.63 -8.33 -0.89
CA TRP A 157 -13.24 -7.99 0.37
C TRP A 157 -14.65 -8.60 0.45
N LYS A 158 -14.92 -9.34 1.53
CA LYS A 158 -16.23 -9.91 1.82
C LYS A 158 -16.77 -9.25 3.07
N ASP A 159 -17.88 -8.52 2.90
CA ASP A 159 -18.68 -8.00 4.01
C ASP A 159 -19.46 -9.11 4.71
#